data_AF-A0A8B6X2Z7-F1
#
_entry.id   AF-A0A8B6X2Z7-F1
#
_cell.length_a   1.000
_cell.length_b   1.000
_cell.length_c   1.000
_cell.angle_alpha   90.00
_cell.angle_beta   90.00
_cell.angle_gamma   90.00
#
_symmetry.space_group_name_H-M   'P 1'
#
loop_
_entity.id
_entity.type
_entity.pdbx_description
1 polymer ?
#
loop_
_entity_poly.entity_id
_entity_poly.type
_entity_poly.pdbx_seq_one_letter_code
_entity_poly.pdbx_strand_id
1 'polypeptide(L)'
;MNPINTLRRRVLTALATSPLALALPAADAAVGSLEIDTRIERAPRFALLLGNSRYPSPYDLPPVPKNVTDLREALEQRGFSTTTVIDQRADVVRSAITQFGTMLRSQPRDCIALVYFTGHGLQERSENLLVGADADLEVARKEPELSIRLSKHVIEQLPARPEGLSIAIIDACRTSLKLVRETTEGLNQVEAPEGWLISYSTGAGRPAIAPAVPDKRTFYTDSLVRLLASVDNATSFSELFQLVKLDVNQTMLNHPIKAIQVVAQDPFTTENLRSRVRVSPPREALPPPATAEEEEALWQRIEDSLWAADVVRLCDDYLKRFQNGALVSRVRVARVGAERAAAVLRRNDVRLYRSAFQPAADSQLAAEVYKAARGDKDAAMRLGRLELRKDGGRYEGWMQYAAGLGNGIASYELSRYYAELDQSLLAARYEARALELGYTPPARLGNERK
;
A
#
# COMPACT_ATOMS: atom_id res chain seq x y z
N MET A 1 -98.37 -19.44 15.74
CA MET A 1 -98.48 -20.81 16.26
C MET A 1 -97.30 -21.05 17.20
N ASN A 2 -97.60 -21.29 18.48
CA ASN A 2 -96.69 -21.61 19.60
C ASN A 2 -96.17 -23.07 19.50
N PRO A 3 -95.30 -23.59 20.40
CA PRO A 3 -94.03 -23.07 20.95
C PRO A 3 -92.99 -24.23 21.17
N ILE A 4 -91.90 -23.97 21.93
CA ILE A 4 -91.24 -24.83 22.98
C ILE A 4 -89.77 -24.34 23.10
N ASN A 5 -89.45 -23.53 24.12
CA ASN A 5 -88.81 -23.91 25.41
C ASN A 5 -87.30 -24.26 25.27
N THR A 6 -86.34 -23.91 26.11
CA THR A 6 -86.14 -23.00 27.27
C THR A 6 -84.66 -23.17 27.69
N LEU A 7 -84.18 -22.31 28.60
CA LEU A 7 -83.08 -22.52 29.58
C LEU A 7 -81.64 -22.01 29.28
N ARG A 8 -81.40 -20.79 29.80
CA ARG A 8 -80.46 -20.43 30.89
C ARG A 8 -78.95 -20.71 30.76
N ARG A 9 -78.20 -19.58 30.71
CA ARG A 9 -77.12 -19.11 31.62
C ARG A 9 -75.96 -20.07 31.99
N ARG A 10 -74.71 -19.65 31.68
CA ARG A 10 -73.54 -19.40 32.58
C ARG A 10 -72.27 -19.21 31.73
N VAL A 11 -71.63 -18.04 31.72
CA VAL A 11 -70.46 -17.62 32.55
C VAL A 11 -69.31 -18.64 32.54
N LEU A 12 -68.23 -18.31 31.83
CA LEU A 12 -66.87 -18.86 31.94
C LEU A 12 -65.90 -17.73 31.51
N THR A 13 -65.36 -16.94 32.44
CA THR A 13 -64.01 -17.06 33.02
C THR A 13 -62.91 -17.15 31.95
N ALA A 14 -62.34 -16.00 31.58
CA ALA A 14 -61.16 -15.91 30.74
C ALA A 14 -59.89 -16.12 31.61
N LEU A 15 -59.18 -17.21 31.38
CA LEU A 15 -57.85 -17.47 31.91
C LEU A 15 -56.82 -16.76 31.02
N ALA A 16 -56.05 -15.84 31.61
CA ALA A 16 -54.87 -15.25 31.02
C ALA A 16 -53.69 -16.23 31.17
N THR A 17 -53.05 -16.61 30.06
CA THR A 17 -51.81 -17.37 30.04
C THR A 17 -50.65 -16.45 29.64
N SER A 18 -49.78 -16.15 30.61
CA SER A 18 -48.45 -15.57 30.36
C SER A 18 -47.50 -16.63 29.80
N PRO A 19 -46.63 -16.31 28.82
CA PRO A 19 -45.52 -17.18 28.46
C PRO A 19 -44.35 -16.99 29.44
N LEU A 20 -43.88 -18.11 29.97
CA LEU A 20 -42.71 -18.26 30.83
C LEU A 20 -41.45 -18.16 29.95
N ALA A 21 -40.68 -17.09 30.08
CA ALA A 21 -39.39 -16.95 29.40
C ALA A 21 -38.31 -17.75 30.16
N LEU A 22 -37.86 -18.87 29.57
CA LEU A 22 -36.70 -19.62 30.00
C LEU A 22 -35.43 -18.84 29.67
N ALA A 23 -34.75 -18.31 30.68
CA ALA A 23 -33.41 -17.74 30.56
C ALA A 23 -32.39 -18.87 30.38
N LEU A 24 -31.78 -18.96 29.20
CA LEU A 24 -30.59 -19.78 28.96
C LEU A 24 -29.35 -19.03 29.49
N PRO A 25 -28.38 -19.72 30.13
CA PRO A 25 -27.13 -19.09 30.54
C PRO A 25 -26.29 -18.77 29.30
N ALA A 26 -25.81 -17.53 29.22
CA ALA A 26 -24.83 -17.12 28.21
C ALA A 26 -23.53 -17.90 28.44
N ALA A 27 -23.28 -18.90 27.58
CA ALA A 27 -21.98 -19.53 27.49
C ALA A 27 -21.03 -18.51 26.85
N ASP A 28 -20.10 -18.01 27.66
CA ASP A 28 -18.98 -17.18 27.23
C ASP A 28 -18.03 -18.05 26.40
N ALA A 29 -18.40 -18.28 25.14
CA ALA A 29 -17.52 -18.87 24.16
C ALA A 29 -16.49 -17.80 23.80
N ALA A 30 -15.35 -17.83 24.49
CA ALA A 30 -14.13 -17.20 24.05
C ALA A 30 -13.79 -17.77 22.66
N VAL A 31 -14.31 -17.13 21.62
CA VAL A 31 -13.80 -17.27 20.26
C VAL A 31 -12.41 -16.67 20.33
N GLY A 32 -11.42 -17.54 20.53
CA GLY A 32 -10.03 -17.20 20.28
C GLY A 32 -9.96 -16.71 18.85
N SER A 33 -9.90 -15.38 18.70
CA SER A 33 -9.46 -14.76 17.47
C SER A 33 -8.10 -15.37 17.17
N LEU A 34 -8.05 -16.28 16.21
CA LEU A 34 -6.81 -16.68 15.56
C LEU A 34 -6.14 -15.37 15.18
N GLU A 35 -5.11 -14.99 15.92
CA GLU A 35 -4.18 -13.96 15.50
C GLU A 35 -3.65 -14.44 14.15
N ILE A 36 -4.22 -13.89 13.07
CA ILE A 36 -3.62 -13.97 11.76
C ILE A 36 -2.28 -13.31 11.95
N ASP A 37 -1.21 -14.10 11.94
CA ASP A 37 0.16 -13.60 12.06
C ASP A 37 0.35 -12.57 10.95
N THR A 38 0.29 -11.30 11.34
CA THR A 38 0.42 -10.15 10.45
C THR A 38 1.85 -10.04 9.92
N ARG A 39 2.76 -10.97 10.25
CA ARG A 39 4.14 -10.98 9.75
C ARG A 39 4.30 -11.31 8.28
N ILE A 40 3.27 -11.76 7.56
CA ILE A 40 3.31 -11.82 6.09
C ILE A 40 3.09 -10.42 5.51
N GLU A 41 3.66 -9.37 6.10
CA GLU A 41 3.72 -8.04 5.49
C GLU A 41 4.95 -8.01 4.57
N ARG A 42 4.73 -8.25 3.27
CA ARG A 42 5.67 -7.94 2.18
C ARG A 42 6.90 -8.85 2.03
N ALA A 43 6.70 -10.17 2.01
CA ALA A 43 7.71 -11.10 1.46
C ALA A 43 8.23 -10.58 0.09
N PRO A 44 9.53 -10.26 -0.05
CA PRO A 44 10.10 -9.79 -1.30
C PRO A 44 9.88 -10.79 -2.43
N ARG A 45 9.71 -10.30 -3.66
CA ARG A 45 9.34 -11.15 -4.80
C ARG A 45 10.32 -10.91 -5.93
N PHE A 46 10.99 -11.97 -6.39
CA PHE A 46 12.02 -11.89 -7.41
C PHE A 46 11.72 -12.89 -8.52
N ALA A 47 11.89 -12.48 -9.77
CA ALA A 47 11.69 -13.34 -10.92
C ALA A 47 12.89 -13.28 -11.89
N LEU A 48 13.36 -14.44 -12.34
CA LEU A 48 14.30 -14.59 -13.44
C LEU A 48 13.57 -15.20 -14.63
N LEU A 49 13.45 -14.45 -15.73
CA LEU A 49 12.76 -14.87 -16.93
C LEU A 49 13.78 -15.14 -18.04
N LEU A 50 13.82 -16.39 -18.48
CA LEU A 50 14.77 -16.93 -19.45
C LEU A 50 14.00 -17.25 -20.73
N GLY A 51 14.42 -16.69 -21.87
CA GLY A 51 13.74 -16.91 -23.14
C GLY A 51 14.74 -17.16 -24.27
N ASN A 52 14.68 -18.33 -24.89
CA ASN A 52 15.49 -18.65 -26.07
C ASN A 52 14.58 -18.91 -27.28
N SER A 53 14.60 -18.00 -28.24
CA SER A 53 13.89 -17.99 -29.52
C SER A 53 14.75 -18.40 -30.70
N ARG A 54 16.06 -18.09 -30.63
CA ARG A 54 17.03 -18.30 -31.70
C ARG A 54 17.62 -19.70 -31.66
N TYR A 55 17.28 -20.50 -32.68
CA TYR A 55 17.88 -21.81 -32.94
C TYR A 55 18.13 -21.97 -34.44
N PRO A 56 19.02 -22.88 -34.85
CA PRO A 56 19.19 -23.23 -36.26
C PRO A 56 17.84 -23.61 -36.91
N SER A 57 17.65 -23.20 -38.16
CA SER A 57 16.43 -23.49 -38.92
C SER A 57 16.19 -25.01 -39.00
N PRO A 58 14.94 -25.50 -38.87
CA PRO A 58 13.66 -24.76 -38.77
C PRO A 58 13.12 -24.66 -37.33
N TYR A 59 14.01 -24.57 -36.33
CA TYR A 59 13.64 -24.70 -34.91
C TYR A 59 13.51 -23.35 -34.19
N ASP A 60 13.44 -22.23 -34.89
CA ASP A 60 13.18 -20.94 -34.26
C ASP A 60 11.82 -20.91 -33.55
N LEU A 61 11.73 -20.15 -32.46
CA LEU A 61 10.52 -19.97 -31.66
C LEU A 61 10.15 -18.49 -31.57
N PRO A 62 9.57 -17.89 -32.64
CA PRO A 62 9.26 -16.48 -32.72
C PRO A 62 8.47 -15.87 -31.54
N PRO A 63 7.53 -16.59 -30.87
CA PRO A 63 6.75 -16.06 -29.73
C PRO A 63 7.54 -15.70 -28.47
N VAL A 64 8.74 -16.25 -28.30
CA VAL A 64 9.47 -16.23 -27.02
C VAL A 64 9.75 -14.82 -26.48
N PRO A 65 10.21 -13.83 -27.29
CA PRO A 65 10.39 -12.48 -26.79
C PRO A 65 9.08 -11.86 -26.27
N LYS A 66 7.94 -12.14 -26.92
CA LYS A 66 6.63 -11.67 -26.47
C LYS A 66 6.18 -12.36 -25.19
N ASN A 67 6.37 -13.68 -25.09
CA ASN A 67 6.11 -14.43 -23.85
C ASN A 67 6.81 -13.81 -22.65
N VAL A 68 8.12 -13.54 -22.76
CA VAL A 68 8.90 -12.96 -21.67
C VAL A 68 8.46 -11.53 -21.36
N THR A 69 8.22 -10.70 -22.39
CA THR A 69 7.84 -9.30 -22.20
C THR A 69 6.49 -9.18 -21.48
N ASP A 70 5.47 -9.87 -21.96
CA ASP A 70 4.13 -9.79 -21.39
C ASP A 70 4.07 -10.43 -19.98
N LEU A 71 4.80 -11.53 -19.75
CA LEU A 71 4.87 -12.15 -18.43
C LEU A 71 5.63 -11.29 -17.43
N ARG A 72 6.70 -10.62 -17.86
CA ARG A 72 7.43 -9.64 -17.05
C ARG A 72 6.49 -8.57 -16.52
N GLU A 73 5.70 -7.95 -17.41
CA GLU A 73 4.75 -6.91 -17.04
C GLU A 73 3.67 -7.41 -16.08
N ALA A 74 3.12 -8.61 -16.32
CA ALA A 74 2.13 -9.21 -15.44
C ALA A 74 2.69 -9.53 -14.05
N LEU A 75 3.93 -10.00 -13.96
CA LEU A 75 4.61 -10.29 -12.69
C LEU A 75 4.97 -9.00 -11.93
N GLU A 76 5.43 -7.96 -12.62
CA GLU A 76 5.70 -6.64 -12.03
C GLU A 76 4.43 -6.04 -11.42
N GLN A 77 3.28 -6.17 -12.08
CA GLN A 77 1.97 -5.77 -11.52
C GLN A 77 1.60 -6.56 -10.25
N ARG A 78 2.15 -7.76 -10.07
CA ARG A 78 2.02 -8.59 -8.86
C ARG A 78 3.20 -8.44 -7.88
N GLY A 79 3.99 -7.37 -8.04
CA GLY A 79 5.03 -6.94 -7.10
C GLY A 79 6.37 -7.64 -7.23
N PHE A 80 6.62 -8.36 -8.33
CA PHE A 80 7.93 -8.98 -8.58
C PHE A 80 8.94 -7.96 -9.11
N SER A 81 10.17 -8.03 -8.60
CA SER A 81 11.35 -7.47 -9.26
C SER A 81 11.87 -8.51 -10.26
N THR A 82 11.88 -8.15 -11.54
CA THR A 82 12.17 -9.09 -12.64
C THR A 82 13.58 -8.87 -13.20
N THR A 83 14.20 -9.94 -13.69
CA THR A 83 15.42 -9.93 -14.50
C THR A 83 15.18 -10.80 -15.71
N THR A 84 15.49 -10.31 -16.91
CA THR A 84 15.27 -11.04 -18.16
C THR A 84 16.60 -11.43 -18.81
N VAL A 85 16.67 -12.63 -19.38
CA VAL A 85 17.81 -13.12 -20.17
C VAL A 85 17.25 -13.73 -21.45
N ILE A 86 17.48 -13.06 -22.58
CA ILE A 86 16.94 -13.44 -23.89
C ILE A 86 18.05 -13.87 -24.85
N ASP A 87 17.81 -14.97 -25.56
CA ASP A 87 18.62 -15.53 -26.63
C ASP A 87 20.11 -15.64 -26.25
N GLN A 88 20.35 -16.25 -25.09
CA GLN A 88 21.69 -16.48 -24.57
C GLN A 88 22.08 -17.96 -24.63
N ARG A 89 23.38 -18.18 -24.81
CA ARG A 89 23.98 -19.52 -24.74
C ARG A 89 23.87 -20.09 -23.33
N ALA A 90 23.88 -21.41 -23.23
CA ALA A 90 23.62 -22.10 -21.96
C ALA A 90 24.59 -21.74 -20.83
N ASP A 91 25.86 -21.45 -21.14
CA ASP A 91 26.85 -20.99 -20.17
C ASP A 91 26.48 -19.63 -19.54
N VAL A 92 26.04 -18.68 -20.36
CA VAL A 92 25.57 -17.36 -19.89
C VAL A 92 24.30 -17.51 -19.05
N VAL A 93 23.35 -18.33 -19.49
CA VAL A 93 22.11 -18.61 -18.73
C VAL A 93 22.42 -19.27 -17.39
N ARG A 94 23.33 -20.26 -17.34
CA ARG A 94 23.77 -20.89 -16.09
C ARG A 94 24.41 -19.87 -15.15
N SER A 95 25.25 -18.98 -15.67
CA SER A 95 25.83 -17.88 -14.87
C SER A 95 24.74 -16.97 -14.30
N ALA A 96 23.73 -16.60 -15.09
CA ALA A 96 22.61 -15.78 -14.62
C ALA A 96 21.82 -16.49 -13.50
N ILE A 97 21.56 -17.80 -13.63
CA ILE A 97 20.88 -18.59 -12.59
C ILE A 97 21.74 -18.65 -11.31
N THR A 98 23.05 -18.86 -11.43
CA THR A 98 23.97 -18.85 -10.28
C THR A 98 23.99 -17.49 -9.57
N GLN A 99 23.99 -16.38 -10.32
CA GLN A 99 23.92 -15.02 -9.77
C GLN A 99 22.58 -14.78 -9.07
N PHE A 100 21.48 -15.19 -9.71
CA PHE A 100 20.14 -15.09 -9.13
C PHE A 100 20.03 -15.89 -7.82
N GLY A 101 20.52 -17.14 -7.78
CA GLY A 101 20.59 -17.94 -6.57
C GLY A 101 21.44 -17.32 -5.46
N THR A 102 22.54 -16.65 -5.83
CA THR A 102 23.39 -15.93 -4.88
C THR A 102 22.69 -14.71 -4.29
N MET A 103 22.02 -13.91 -5.13
CA MET A 103 21.19 -12.80 -4.68
C MET A 103 20.07 -13.30 -3.76
N LEU A 104 19.39 -14.37 -4.14
CA LEU A 104 18.32 -14.95 -3.31
C LEU A 104 18.84 -15.33 -1.93
N ARG A 105 20.02 -15.95 -1.81
CA ARG A 105 20.58 -16.33 -0.49
C ARG A 105 20.77 -15.14 0.46
N SER A 106 20.87 -13.91 -0.03
CA SER A 106 20.91 -12.71 0.82
C SER A 106 19.53 -12.12 1.15
N GLN A 107 18.44 -12.72 0.67
CA GLN A 107 17.05 -12.28 0.88
C GLN A 107 16.38 -13.01 2.05
N PRO A 108 15.36 -12.39 2.69
CA PRO A 108 14.53 -13.02 3.72
C PRO A 108 14.01 -14.41 3.34
N ARG A 109 13.90 -15.32 4.30
CA ARG A 109 13.50 -16.72 4.06
C ARG A 109 12.08 -16.88 3.49
N ASP A 110 11.22 -15.92 3.80
CA ASP A 110 9.84 -15.84 3.34
C ASP A 110 9.68 -15.25 1.92
N CYS A 111 10.77 -14.82 1.26
CA CYS A 111 10.69 -14.27 -0.09
C CYS A 111 10.16 -15.29 -1.12
N ILE A 112 9.54 -14.77 -2.18
CA ILE A 112 9.09 -15.55 -3.33
C ILE A 112 10.13 -15.44 -4.44
N ALA A 113 10.61 -16.57 -4.94
CA ALA A 113 11.52 -16.67 -6.06
C ALA A 113 10.84 -17.39 -7.22
N LEU A 114 10.83 -16.80 -8.41
CA LEU A 114 10.26 -17.39 -9.62
C LEU A 114 11.34 -17.50 -10.70
N VAL A 115 11.45 -18.66 -11.33
CA VAL A 115 12.19 -18.83 -12.57
C VAL A 115 11.24 -19.27 -13.65
N TYR A 116 11.23 -18.54 -14.76
CA TYR A 116 10.46 -18.87 -15.95
C TYR A 116 11.45 -19.20 -17.07
N PHE A 117 11.24 -20.31 -17.76
CA PHE A 117 11.96 -20.64 -18.98
C PHE A 117 10.98 -20.87 -20.13
N THR A 118 11.25 -20.26 -21.28
CA THR A 118 10.57 -20.56 -22.54
C THR A 118 11.56 -20.75 -23.68
N GLY A 119 11.37 -21.82 -24.47
CA GLY A 119 12.33 -22.24 -25.49
C GLY A 119 12.20 -23.72 -25.84
N HIS A 120 13.27 -24.34 -26.34
CA HIS A 120 13.31 -25.80 -26.55
C HIS A 120 13.72 -26.54 -25.29
N GLY A 121 13.05 -27.66 -25.05
CA GLY A 121 13.35 -28.61 -23.99
C GLY A 121 13.56 -30.00 -24.56
N LEU A 122 14.56 -30.70 -24.04
CA LEU A 122 14.90 -32.07 -24.39
C LEU A 122 14.93 -32.92 -23.12
N GLN A 123 14.70 -34.21 -23.26
CA GLN A 123 14.97 -35.18 -22.19
C GLN A 123 16.04 -36.14 -22.69
N GLU A 124 17.09 -36.31 -21.89
CA GLU A 124 18.18 -37.25 -22.15
C GLU A 124 18.59 -37.89 -20.83
N ARG A 125 18.72 -39.23 -20.79
CA ARG A 125 19.15 -39.99 -19.59
C ARG A 125 18.44 -39.59 -18.30
N SER A 126 17.12 -39.38 -18.41
CA SER A 126 16.25 -38.95 -17.33
C SER A 126 16.46 -37.53 -16.79
N GLU A 127 17.31 -36.71 -17.42
CA GLU A 127 17.47 -35.29 -17.11
C GLU A 127 16.63 -34.42 -18.05
N ASN A 128 16.06 -33.34 -17.50
CA ASN A 128 15.41 -32.28 -18.28
C ASN A 128 16.46 -31.25 -18.70
N LEU A 129 16.67 -31.13 -19.99
CA LEU A 129 17.62 -30.20 -20.61
C LEU A 129 16.86 -29.04 -21.26
N LEU A 130 17.09 -27.82 -20.79
CA LEU A 130 16.57 -26.60 -21.40
C LEU A 130 17.65 -26.04 -22.34
N VAL A 131 17.38 -25.96 -23.64
CA VAL A 131 18.43 -25.74 -24.62
C VAL A 131 18.85 -24.27 -24.69
N GLY A 132 20.16 -24.01 -24.76
CA GLY A 132 20.70 -22.67 -24.97
C GLY A 132 20.40 -22.12 -26.37
N ALA A 133 20.41 -20.79 -26.52
CA ALA A 133 20.27 -20.18 -27.84
C ALA A 133 21.43 -20.59 -28.77
N ASP A 134 21.13 -20.60 -30.07
CA ASP A 134 22.01 -20.99 -31.18
C ASP A 134 22.51 -22.44 -31.15
N ALA A 135 22.12 -23.24 -30.15
CA ALA A 135 22.50 -24.65 -30.09
C ALA A 135 21.67 -25.47 -31.09
N ASP A 136 22.34 -26.40 -31.77
CA ASP A 136 21.67 -27.45 -32.54
C ASP A 136 21.03 -28.45 -31.56
N LEU A 137 19.75 -28.79 -31.78
CA LEU A 137 18.98 -29.64 -30.87
C LEU A 137 19.52 -31.07 -30.79
N GLU A 138 20.01 -31.62 -31.89
CA GLU A 138 20.55 -32.99 -31.95
C GLU A 138 21.93 -33.08 -31.30
N VAL A 139 22.73 -32.02 -31.47
CA VAL A 139 24.01 -31.89 -30.75
C VAL A 139 23.76 -31.70 -29.25
N ALA A 140 22.81 -30.85 -28.87
CA ALA A 140 22.46 -30.58 -27.47
C ALA A 140 21.98 -31.82 -26.69
N ARG A 141 21.44 -32.85 -27.37
CA ARG A 141 21.17 -34.17 -26.77
C ARG A 141 22.45 -34.91 -26.38
N LYS A 142 23.50 -34.81 -27.19
CA LYS A 142 24.79 -35.51 -26.99
C LYS A 142 25.76 -34.73 -26.11
N GLU A 143 25.62 -33.41 -26.09
CA GLU A 143 26.48 -32.43 -25.44
C GLU A 143 25.67 -31.58 -24.42
N PRO A 144 25.43 -32.11 -23.20
CA PRO A 144 24.60 -31.44 -22.19
C PRO A 144 25.11 -30.05 -21.76
N GLU A 145 26.37 -29.72 -22.02
CA GLU A 145 26.97 -28.40 -21.81
C GLU A 145 26.32 -27.30 -22.65
N LEU A 146 25.65 -27.65 -23.74
CA LEU A 146 24.84 -26.74 -24.56
C LEU A 146 23.44 -26.49 -23.97
N SER A 147 23.14 -27.09 -22.82
CA SER A 147 21.83 -27.00 -22.16
C SER A 147 21.93 -26.62 -20.68
N ILE A 148 20.81 -26.16 -20.13
CA ILE A 148 20.58 -25.97 -18.70
C ILE A 148 19.82 -27.19 -18.20
N ARG A 149 20.49 -28.06 -17.44
CA ARG A 149 19.85 -29.12 -16.65
C ARG A 149 18.94 -28.52 -15.58
N LEU A 150 17.64 -28.81 -15.63
CA LEU A 150 16.65 -28.26 -14.70
C LEU A 150 16.98 -28.61 -13.24
N SER A 151 17.17 -29.88 -12.92
CA SER A 151 17.45 -30.33 -11.55
C SER A 151 18.74 -29.71 -11.01
N LYS A 152 19.84 -29.90 -11.74
CA LYS A 152 21.17 -29.46 -11.30
C LYS A 152 21.34 -27.94 -11.25
N HIS A 153 20.88 -27.21 -12.27
CA HIS A 153 21.19 -25.78 -12.39
C HIS A 153 20.08 -24.89 -11.86
N VAL A 154 18.83 -25.35 -11.76
CA VAL A 154 17.72 -24.53 -11.24
C VAL A 154 17.32 -25.02 -9.87
N ILE A 155 16.90 -26.28 -9.74
CA ILE A 155 16.32 -26.81 -8.49
C ILE A 155 17.37 -26.89 -7.38
N GLU A 156 18.55 -27.44 -7.66
CA GLU A 156 19.64 -27.60 -6.68
C GLU A 156 20.41 -26.30 -6.40
N GLN A 157 20.52 -25.39 -7.38
CA GLN A 157 21.29 -24.14 -7.20
C GLN A 157 20.49 -23.03 -6.51
N LEU A 158 19.17 -22.99 -6.72
CA LEU A 158 18.31 -21.99 -6.11
C LEU A 158 17.88 -22.44 -4.71
N PRO A 159 17.91 -21.56 -3.70
CA PRO A 159 17.57 -21.93 -2.35
C PRO A 159 16.09 -22.28 -2.25
N ALA A 160 15.78 -23.46 -1.70
CA ALA A 160 14.43 -23.80 -1.26
C ALA A 160 13.89 -22.75 -0.27
N ARG A 161 12.58 -22.48 -0.34
CA ARG A 161 11.90 -21.46 0.50
C ARG A 161 10.71 -22.07 1.24
N PRO A 162 10.91 -22.88 2.29
CA PRO A 162 9.80 -23.45 3.05
C PRO A 162 8.95 -22.40 3.78
N GLU A 163 9.55 -21.28 4.19
CA GLU A 163 8.84 -20.13 4.77
C GLU A 163 8.28 -19.15 3.73
N GLY A 164 8.65 -19.33 2.46
CA GLY A 164 8.25 -18.48 1.33
C GLY A 164 7.74 -19.34 0.17
N LEU A 165 8.28 -19.13 -1.03
CA LEU A 165 7.97 -19.99 -2.19
C LEU A 165 9.04 -19.91 -3.27
N SER A 166 9.53 -21.06 -3.76
CA SER A 166 10.31 -21.16 -5.00
C SER A 166 9.45 -21.72 -6.12
N ILE A 167 9.42 -21.05 -7.27
CA ILE A 167 8.60 -21.42 -8.42
C ILE A 167 9.51 -21.66 -9.63
N ALA A 168 9.37 -22.80 -10.30
CA ALA A 168 9.90 -23.00 -11.64
C ALA A 168 8.75 -23.20 -12.64
N ILE A 169 8.71 -22.39 -13.69
CA ILE A 169 7.74 -22.48 -14.77
C ILE A 169 8.49 -22.84 -16.05
N ILE A 170 8.19 -24.01 -16.61
CA ILE A 170 8.88 -24.55 -17.79
C ILE A 170 7.89 -24.57 -18.96
N ASP A 171 7.97 -23.52 -19.78
CA ASP A 171 7.20 -23.38 -21.02
C ASP A 171 8.05 -23.74 -22.25
N ALA A 172 8.47 -25.00 -22.29
CA ALA A 172 9.38 -25.49 -23.32
C ALA A 172 8.70 -26.47 -24.30
N CYS A 173 8.96 -26.26 -25.59
CA CYS A 173 8.51 -27.16 -26.67
C CYS A 173 9.42 -28.39 -26.77
N ARG A 174 8.81 -29.51 -27.17
CA ARG A 174 9.52 -30.72 -27.64
C ARG A 174 9.22 -30.87 -29.12
N THR A 175 9.95 -30.18 -29.99
CA THR A 175 9.68 -30.22 -31.45
C THR A 175 10.35 -31.48 -32.02
N SER A 176 9.71 -32.29 -32.88
CA SER A 176 9.12 -31.84 -34.14
C SER A 176 7.75 -32.42 -34.51
N LEU A 177 6.90 -31.57 -35.10
CA LEU A 177 5.62 -31.92 -35.73
C LEU A 177 5.76 -32.89 -36.92
N LYS A 178 6.99 -33.15 -37.41
CA LYS A 178 7.26 -34.20 -38.41
C LYS A 178 7.46 -35.60 -37.80
N LEU A 179 7.70 -35.69 -36.49
CA LEU A 179 7.97 -36.94 -35.78
C LEU A 179 6.84 -37.35 -34.81
N VAL A 180 5.62 -36.81 -35.00
CA VAL A 180 4.45 -37.13 -34.16
C VAL A 180 3.95 -38.58 -34.36
N ARG A 181 4.51 -39.32 -35.34
CA ARG A 181 4.11 -40.70 -35.60
C ARG A 181 4.90 -41.76 -34.83
N GLU A 182 6.05 -41.47 -34.21
CA GLU A 182 6.92 -42.56 -33.69
C GLU A 182 7.62 -42.35 -32.33
N THR A 183 7.62 -41.18 -31.69
CA THR A 183 8.36 -41.03 -30.41
C THR A 183 7.59 -40.30 -29.30
N THR A 184 7.23 -41.08 -28.28
CA THR A 184 6.69 -40.64 -26.99
C THR A 184 7.84 -40.23 -26.08
N GLU A 185 8.37 -39.02 -26.21
CA GLU A 185 9.31 -38.52 -25.22
C GLU A 185 8.71 -37.27 -24.54
N GLY A 186 9.00 -37.06 -23.25
CA GLY A 186 8.49 -35.95 -22.43
C GLY A 186 9.60 -35.11 -21.83
N LEU A 187 9.29 -34.10 -21.03
CA LEU A 187 10.20 -33.82 -19.91
C LEU A 187 9.83 -34.81 -18.80
N ASN A 188 10.81 -35.28 -18.05
CA ASN A 188 10.58 -36.06 -16.85
C ASN A 188 9.93 -35.21 -15.78
N GLN A 189 8.99 -35.79 -15.05
CA GLN A 189 8.48 -35.17 -13.84
C GLN A 189 9.55 -35.24 -12.75
N VAL A 190 9.86 -34.09 -12.17
CA VAL A 190 10.74 -33.99 -11.00
C VAL A 190 9.86 -33.72 -9.81
N GLU A 191 10.05 -34.47 -8.72
CA GLU A 191 9.36 -34.20 -7.45
C GLU A 191 9.79 -32.83 -6.92
N ALA A 192 8.82 -31.99 -6.53
CA ALA A 192 9.12 -30.69 -5.96
C ALA A 192 9.79 -30.86 -4.57
N PRO A 193 11.00 -30.30 -4.35
CA PRO A 193 11.57 -30.21 -3.02
C PRO A 193 10.70 -29.36 -2.09
N GLU A 194 10.93 -29.45 -0.80
CA GLU A 194 10.20 -28.62 0.17
C GLU A 194 10.32 -27.12 -0.15
N GLY A 195 9.19 -26.41 -0.14
CA GLY A 195 9.12 -24.98 -0.48
C GLY A 195 9.16 -24.70 -1.98
N TRP A 196 8.97 -25.71 -2.84
CA TRP A 196 8.90 -25.54 -4.28
C TRP A 196 7.51 -25.82 -4.87
N LEU A 197 7.22 -25.09 -5.95
CA LEU A 197 6.18 -25.38 -6.91
C LEU A 197 6.81 -25.40 -8.31
N ILE A 198 6.62 -26.47 -9.06
CA ILE A 198 7.14 -26.60 -10.42
C ILE A 198 5.96 -26.82 -11.36
N SER A 199 5.80 -25.95 -12.35
CA SER A 199 4.75 -26.02 -13.36
C SER A 199 5.33 -26.23 -14.76
N TYR A 200 4.76 -27.17 -15.50
CA TYR A 200 5.14 -27.53 -16.86
C TYR A 200 3.99 -27.19 -17.83
N SER A 201 4.32 -26.62 -18.99
CA SER A 201 3.31 -26.21 -19.98
C SER A 201 2.60 -27.37 -20.68
N THR A 202 3.06 -28.60 -20.50
CA THR A 202 2.48 -29.80 -21.11
C THR A 202 2.75 -31.02 -20.23
N GLY A 203 1.98 -32.08 -20.44
CA GLY A 203 2.14 -33.35 -19.74
C GLY A 203 3.39 -34.11 -20.17
N ALA A 204 3.84 -35.05 -19.33
CA ALA A 204 4.94 -35.94 -19.68
C ALA A 204 4.62 -36.68 -21.00
N GLY A 205 5.56 -36.66 -21.94
CA GLY A 205 5.44 -37.35 -23.22
C GLY A 205 4.82 -36.54 -24.36
N ARG A 206 4.39 -35.29 -24.11
CA ARG A 206 3.68 -34.47 -25.12
C ARG A 206 4.44 -33.18 -25.48
N PRO A 207 4.35 -32.70 -26.73
CA PRO A 207 4.93 -31.43 -27.11
C PRO A 207 4.13 -30.25 -26.53
N ALA A 208 4.80 -29.15 -26.20
CA ALA A 208 4.15 -27.84 -26.14
C ALA A 208 4.15 -27.21 -27.53
N ILE A 209 3.14 -26.39 -27.84
CA ILE A 209 3.00 -25.78 -29.17
C ILE A 209 3.16 -24.27 -29.06
N ALA A 210 4.06 -23.76 -29.87
CA ALA A 210 4.24 -22.34 -30.10
C ALA A 210 3.65 -21.96 -31.47
N PRO A 211 2.91 -20.84 -31.58
CA PRO A 211 2.56 -20.30 -32.88
C PRO A 211 3.83 -19.86 -33.64
N ALA A 212 3.85 -19.95 -34.97
CA ALA A 212 4.96 -19.44 -35.78
C ALA A 212 4.93 -17.91 -35.96
N VAL A 213 4.23 -17.19 -35.08
CA VAL A 213 3.94 -15.74 -35.21
C VAL A 213 4.59 -15.02 -34.03
N PRO A 214 5.50 -14.05 -34.27
CA PRO A 214 6.19 -13.31 -33.21
C PRO A 214 5.23 -12.59 -32.23
N ASP A 215 4.13 -12.04 -32.75
CA ASP A 215 3.21 -11.21 -31.98
C ASP A 215 2.17 -12.01 -31.18
N LYS A 216 2.29 -13.34 -31.12
CA LYS A 216 1.43 -14.20 -30.30
C LYS A 216 2.23 -14.82 -29.17
N ARG A 217 1.55 -15.14 -28.07
CA ARG A 217 2.09 -15.93 -26.97
C ARG A 217 1.85 -17.42 -27.21
N THR A 218 2.61 -18.28 -26.53
CA THR A 218 2.26 -19.71 -26.38
C THR A 218 0.92 -19.83 -25.63
N PHE A 219 0.19 -20.93 -25.82
CA PHE A 219 -1.09 -21.15 -25.11
C PHE A 219 -0.94 -21.06 -23.59
N TYR A 220 0.15 -21.64 -23.06
CA TYR A 220 0.43 -21.60 -21.63
C TYR A 220 0.71 -20.19 -21.12
N THR A 221 1.60 -19.45 -21.79
CA THR A 221 1.96 -18.09 -21.36
C THR A 221 0.80 -17.12 -21.56
N ASP A 222 -0.02 -17.29 -22.60
CA ASP A 222 -1.23 -16.49 -22.81
C ASP A 222 -2.21 -16.65 -21.64
N SER A 223 -2.50 -17.90 -21.27
CA SER A 223 -3.36 -18.23 -20.13
C SER A 223 -2.80 -17.67 -18.82
N LEU A 224 -1.51 -17.90 -18.55
CA LEU A 224 -0.85 -17.43 -17.34
C LEU A 224 -0.89 -15.91 -17.21
N VAL A 225 -0.55 -15.17 -18.26
CA VAL A 225 -0.57 -13.69 -18.23
C VAL A 225 -1.98 -13.17 -18.00
N ARG A 226 -2.99 -13.73 -18.69
CA ARG A 226 -4.38 -13.29 -18.55
C ARG A 226 -4.92 -13.57 -17.15
N LEU A 227 -4.64 -14.75 -16.59
CA LEU A 227 -5.04 -15.10 -15.23
C LEU A 227 -4.28 -14.27 -14.19
N LEU A 228 -2.97 -14.06 -14.36
CA LEU A 228 -2.21 -13.12 -13.53
C LEU A 228 -2.77 -11.70 -13.58
N ALA A 229 -3.49 -11.29 -14.63
CA ALA A 229 -4.17 -9.99 -14.64
C ALA A 229 -5.56 -10.02 -14.00
N SER A 230 -6.28 -11.14 -14.08
CA SER A 230 -7.71 -11.19 -13.74
C SER A 230 -8.04 -11.81 -12.37
N VAL A 231 -7.18 -12.67 -11.82
CA VAL A 231 -7.47 -13.34 -10.54
C VAL A 231 -7.49 -12.34 -9.38
N ASP A 232 -8.35 -12.61 -8.40
CA ASP A 232 -8.45 -11.80 -7.21
C ASP A 232 -7.18 -11.85 -6.34
N ASN A 233 -7.14 -11.01 -5.29
CA ASN A 233 -6.00 -10.94 -4.40
C ASN A 233 -5.93 -12.09 -3.37
N ALA A 234 -6.98 -12.90 -3.28
CA ALA A 234 -7.05 -14.04 -2.36
C ALA A 234 -6.46 -15.31 -2.99
N THR A 235 -6.45 -15.39 -4.32
CA THR A 235 -5.97 -16.53 -5.11
C THR A 235 -4.51 -16.86 -4.81
N SER A 236 -4.25 -18.14 -4.51
CA SER A 236 -2.93 -18.71 -4.29
C SER A 236 -2.23 -19.13 -5.60
N PHE A 237 -0.90 -19.28 -5.57
CA PHE A 237 -0.17 -19.79 -6.74
C PHE A 237 -0.63 -21.20 -7.15
N SER A 238 -0.92 -22.08 -6.20
CA SER A 238 -1.47 -23.41 -6.48
C SER A 238 -2.80 -23.34 -7.24
N GLU A 239 -3.73 -22.48 -6.78
CA GLU A 239 -5.00 -22.25 -7.46
C GLU A 239 -4.80 -21.60 -8.83
N LEU A 240 -3.89 -20.62 -8.96
CA LEU A 240 -3.54 -20.01 -10.24
C LEU A 240 -3.09 -21.05 -11.27
N PHE A 241 -2.16 -21.95 -10.91
CA PHE A 241 -1.68 -22.95 -11.85
C PHE A 241 -2.72 -24.02 -12.18
N GLN A 242 -3.65 -24.32 -11.26
CA GLN A 242 -4.82 -25.15 -11.58
C GLN A 242 -5.75 -24.45 -12.57
N LEU A 243 -5.99 -23.14 -12.43
CA LEU A 243 -6.76 -22.36 -13.39
C LEU A 243 -6.06 -22.30 -14.75
N VAL A 244 -4.74 -22.09 -14.79
CA VAL A 244 -3.94 -22.14 -16.03
C VAL A 244 -4.09 -23.50 -16.72
N LYS A 245 -3.99 -24.59 -15.96
CA LYS A 245 -4.21 -25.94 -16.49
C LYS A 245 -5.58 -26.06 -17.16
N LEU A 246 -6.65 -25.69 -16.45
CA LEU A 246 -8.02 -25.77 -16.94
C LEU A 246 -8.22 -24.94 -18.20
N ASP A 247 -7.73 -23.72 -18.19
CA ASP A 247 -7.91 -22.75 -19.26
C ASP A 247 -7.13 -23.12 -20.53
N VAL A 248 -5.88 -23.57 -20.40
CA VAL A 248 -5.08 -24.07 -21.53
C VAL A 248 -5.77 -25.28 -22.17
N ASN A 249 -6.21 -26.25 -21.35
CA ASN A 249 -6.85 -27.44 -21.84
C ASN A 249 -8.16 -27.13 -22.59
N GLN A 250 -9.03 -26.30 -21.98
CA GLN A 250 -10.28 -25.87 -22.60
C GLN A 250 -10.06 -25.05 -23.87
N THR A 251 -9.09 -24.14 -23.87
CA THR A 251 -8.78 -23.29 -25.02
C THR A 251 -8.33 -24.13 -26.21
N MET A 252 -7.46 -25.13 -25.98
CA MET A 252 -6.95 -25.97 -27.05
C MET A 252 -7.98 -26.99 -27.54
N LEU A 253 -8.75 -27.62 -26.65
CA LEU A 253 -9.81 -28.57 -27.04
C LEU A 253 -10.95 -27.90 -27.82
N ASN A 254 -11.26 -26.64 -27.52
CA ASN A 254 -12.28 -25.87 -28.23
C ASN A 254 -11.71 -25.05 -29.39
N HIS A 255 -10.43 -25.19 -29.72
CA HIS A 255 -9.78 -24.40 -30.76
C HIS A 255 -10.38 -24.71 -32.14
N PRO A 256 -10.66 -23.72 -33.02
CA PRO A 256 -11.32 -23.97 -34.32
C PRO A 256 -10.51 -24.88 -35.26
N ILE A 257 -9.19 -24.93 -35.08
CA ILE A 257 -8.30 -25.80 -35.86
C ILE A 257 -8.22 -27.18 -35.20
N LYS A 258 -8.79 -28.21 -35.83
CA LYS A 258 -8.77 -29.61 -35.35
C LYS A 258 -7.37 -30.14 -35.04
N ALA A 259 -6.37 -29.76 -35.84
CA ALA A 259 -4.99 -30.18 -35.60
C ALA A 259 -4.45 -29.72 -34.24
N ILE A 260 -4.94 -28.58 -33.70
CA ILE A 260 -4.57 -28.07 -32.37
C ILE A 260 -5.34 -28.81 -31.27
N GLN A 261 -6.59 -29.21 -31.51
CA GLN A 261 -7.38 -30.01 -30.56
C GLN A 261 -6.73 -31.37 -30.27
N VAL A 262 -6.21 -32.04 -31.31
CA VAL A 262 -5.57 -33.37 -31.21
C VAL A 262 -4.33 -33.35 -30.30
N VAL A 263 -3.65 -32.23 -30.27
CA VAL A 263 -2.39 -31.99 -29.54
C VAL A 263 -2.62 -31.07 -28.34
N ALA A 264 -3.86 -30.99 -27.85
CA ALA A 264 -4.21 -30.19 -26.69
C ALA A 264 -3.29 -30.51 -25.52
N GLN A 265 -2.70 -29.45 -24.96
CA GLN A 265 -1.79 -29.55 -23.83
C GLN A 265 -2.58 -29.80 -22.55
N ASP A 266 -2.00 -30.60 -21.67
CA ASP A 266 -2.47 -30.78 -20.30
C ASP A 266 -1.35 -30.34 -19.35
N PRO A 267 -1.26 -29.05 -19.00
CA PRO A 267 -0.26 -28.57 -18.08
C PRO A 267 -0.28 -29.35 -16.77
N PHE A 268 0.88 -29.48 -16.14
CA PHE A 268 1.04 -30.22 -14.89
C PHE A 268 1.83 -29.42 -13.88
N THR A 269 1.44 -29.52 -12.62
CA THR A 269 2.11 -28.85 -11.50
C THR A 269 2.38 -29.88 -10.40
N THR A 270 3.57 -29.83 -9.85
CA THR A 270 3.99 -30.55 -8.64
C THR A 270 4.42 -29.52 -7.61
N GLU A 271 4.04 -29.74 -6.35
CA GLU A 271 4.27 -28.79 -5.28
C GLU A 271 4.50 -29.51 -3.95
N ASN A 272 5.33 -28.90 -3.09
CA ASN A 272 5.61 -29.38 -1.73
C ASN A 272 5.67 -28.17 -0.79
N LEU A 273 4.49 -27.58 -0.54
CA LEU A 273 4.36 -26.29 0.17
C LEU A 273 3.85 -26.50 1.60
N ARG A 274 4.40 -25.75 2.55
CA ARG A 274 3.93 -25.75 3.95
C ARG A 274 2.67 -24.90 4.15
N SER A 275 2.45 -23.91 3.30
CA SER A 275 1.33 -22.98 3.40
C SER A 275 0.90 -22.48 2.02
N ARG A 276 -0.32 -21.94 1.93
CA ARG A 276 -0.84 -21.34 0.69
C ARG A 276 -0.25 -19.94 0.52
N VAL A 277 0.50 -19.72 -0.55
CA VAL A 277 1.10 -18.42 -0.87
C VAL A 277 0.27 -17.71 -1.93
N ARG A 278 -0.14 -16.47 -1.65
CA ARG A 278 -1.01 -15.65 -2.52
C ARG A 278 -0.26 -15.05 -3.70
N VAL A 279 -0.92 -15.03 -4.86
CA VAL A 279 -0.40 -14.42 -6.09
C VAL A 279 -0.23 -12.91 -5.93
N SER A 280 -1.10 -12.26 -5.16
CA SER A 280 -0.95 -10.83 -4.85
C SER A 280 -0.19 -10.65 -3.54
N PRO A 281 0.68 -9.63 -3.43
CA PRO A 281 1.15 -9.23 -2.12
C PRO A 281 -0.06 -8.83 -1.28
N PRO A 282 -0.06 -9.11 0.04
CA PRO A 282 -1.09 -8.57 0.91
C PRO A 282 -1.10 -7.05 0.73
N ARG A 283 -2.22 -6.56 0.18
CA ARG A 283 -2.43 -5.13 0.00
C ARG A 283 -2.55 -4.55 1.40
N GLU A 284 -1.67 -3.62 1.73
CA GLU A 284 -1.89 -2.69 2.84
C GLU A 284 -3.29 -2.12 2.61
N ALA A 285 -4.24 -2.48 3.49
CA ALA A 285 -5.54 -1.86 3.44
C ALA A 285 -5.25 -0.36 3.50
N LEU A 286 -5.59 0.37 2.42
CA LEU A 286 -5.64 1.81 2.53
C LEU A 286 -6.49 2.07 3.78
N PRO A 287 -6.02 2.86 4.75
CA PRO A 287 -6.84 3.21 5.89
C PRO A 287 -8.20 3.66 5.33
N PRO A 288 -9.31 3.19 5.92
CA PRO A 288 -10.64 3.49 5.39
C PRO A 288 -10.73 4.99 5.08
N PRO A 289 -11.39 5.38 3.98
CA PRO A 289 -11.51 6.80 3.63
C PRO A 289 -11.99 7.53 4.87
N ALA A 290 -11.20 8.52 5.30
CA ALA A 290 -11.44 9.19 6.56
C ALA A 290 -12.87 9.75 6.58
N THR A 291 -13.65 9.38 7.59
CA THR A 291 -15.09 9.65 7.60
C THR A 291 -15.36 11.12 7.89
N ALA A 292 -16.57 11.60 7.56
CA ALA A 292 -16.99 12.95 7.93
C ALA A 292 -16.94 13.18 9.46
N GLU A 293 -17.19 12.13 10.25
CA GLU A 293 -17.07 12.17 11.73
C GLU A 293 -15.62 12.37 12.18
N GLU A 294 -14.65 11.72 11.52
CA GLU A 294 -13.23 11.93 11.80
C GLU A 294 -12.75 13.32 11.38
N GLU A 295 -13.26 13.84 10.25
CA GLU A 295 -12.97 15.19 9.77
C GLU A 295 -13.45 16.24 10.78
N GLU A 296 -14.69 16.09 11.28
CA GLU A 296 -15.27 16.97 12.30
C GLU A 296 -14.54 16.84 13.64
N ALA A 297 -14.17 15.62 14.06
CA ALA A 297 -13.42 15.42 15.31
C ALA A 297 -12.04 16.10 15.27
N LEU A 298 -11.35 16.08 14.12
CA LEU A 298 -10.08 16.81 13.96
C LEU A 298 -10.29 18.32 13.93
N TRP A 299 -11.38 18.79 13.33
CA TRP A 299 -11.75 20.20 13.39
C TRP A 299 -12.03 20.67 14.82
N GLN A 300 -12.80 19.90 15.60
CA GLN A 300 -13.05 20.20 17.02
C GLN A 300 -11.75 20.28 17.82
N ARG A 301 -10.80 19.37 17.59
CA ARG A 301 -9.48 19.43 18.23
C ARG A 301 -8.67 20.68 17.86
N ILE A 302 -8.81 21.17 16.62
CA ILE A 302 -8.22 22.45 16.20
C ILE A 302 -8.90 23.59 16.96
N GLU A 303 -10.23 23.61 17.03
CA GLU A 303 -11.01 24.63 17.75
C GLU A 303 -10.67 24.68 19.24
N ASP A 304 -10.53 23.55 19.91
CA ASP A 304 -10.18 23.48 21.34
C ASP A 304 -8.74 23.92 21.63
N SER A 305 -7.88 23.97 20.62
CA SER A 305 -6.47 24.33 20.78
C SER A 305 -6.26 25.85 20.82
N LEU A 306 -5.73 26.33 21.94
CA LEU A 306 -5.46 27.75 22.21
C LEU A 306 -3.98 28.13 22.06
N TRP A 307 -3.08 27.17 21.88
CA TRP A 307 -1.66 27.48 21.66
C TRP A 307 -1.32 27.49 20.17
N ALA A 308 -0.86 28.63 19.65
CA ALA A 308 -0.67 28.83 18.22
C ALA A 308 0.20 27.76 17.53
N ALA A 309 1.28 27.29 18.17
CA ALA A 309 2.11 26.24 17.59
C ALA A 309 1.41 24.87 17.49
N ASP A 310 0.53 24.55 18.45
CA ASP A 310 -0.26 23.32 18.42
C ASP A 310 -1.31 23.39 17.31
N VAL A 311 -1.92 24.56 17.12
CA VAL A 311 -2.91 24.82 16.08
C VAL A 311 -2.29 24.63 14.70
N VAL A 312 -1.10 25.19 14.45
CA VAL A 312 -0.37 24.99 13.19
C VAL A 312 -0.12 23.50 12.94
N ARG A 313 0.39 22.78 13.95
CA ARG A 313 0.65 21.34 13.84
C ARG A 313 -0.62 20.53 13.53
N LEU A 314 -1.71 20.80 14.24
CA LEU A 314 -2.99 20.14 14.03
C LEU A 314 -3.58 20.45 12.66
N CYS A 315 -3.45 21.69 12.18
CA CYS A 315 -3.85 22.06 10.82
C CYS A 315 -3.01 21.34 9.76
N ASP A 316 -1.69 21.21 9.96
CA ASP A 316 -0.82 20.48 9.04
C ASP A 316 -1.15 18.98 9.00
N ASP A 317 -1.43 18.38 10.15
CA ASP A 317 -1.87 16.99 10.25
C ASP A 317 -3.22 16.79 9.54
N TYR A 318 -4.17 17.72 9.71
CA TYR A 318 -5.44 17.73 8.98
C TYR A 318 -5.22 17.83 7.48
N LEU A 319 -4.44 18.81 6.99
CA LEU A 319 -4.27 19.07 5.55
C LEU A 319 -3.53 17.93 4.82
N LYS A 320 -2.69 17.17 5.54
CA LYS A 320 -2.07 15.93 5.01
C LYS A 320 -3.11 14.83 4.81
N ARG A 321 -4.06 14.69 5.74
CA ARG A 321 -5.08 13.63 5.75
C ARG A 321 -6.28 13.95 4.86
N PHE A 322 -6.73 15.21 4.83
CA PHE A 322 -7.90 15.69 4.10
C PHE A 322 -7.49 16.74 3.08
N GLN A 323 -7.05 16.31 1.90
CA GLN A 323 -6.64 17.24 0.83
C GLN A 323 -7.83 17.95 0.18
N ASN A 324 -8.99 17.26 0.10
CA ASN A 324 -10.23 17.74 -0.53
C ASN A 324 -11.44 17.70 0.44
N GLY A 325 -11.21 17.80 1.75
CA GLY A 325 -12.27 17.81 2.77
C GLY A 325 -13.15 19.07 2.73
N ALA A 326 -14.36 18.98 3.28
CA ALA A 326 -15.30 20.10 3.33
C ALA A 326 -14.78 21.27 4.19
N LEU A 327 -13.95 20.97 5.20
CA LEU A 327 -13.43 21.96 6.16
C LEU A 327 -12.05 22.51 5.78
N VAL A 328 -11.46 22.10 4.64
CA VAL A 328 -10.11 22.53 4.20
C VAL A 328 -9.95 24.05 4.19
N SER A 329 -10.96 24.77 3.69
CA SER A 329 -10.93 26.24 3.65
C SER A 329 -10.86 26.85 5.05
N ARG A 330 -11.63 26.32 6.02
CA ARG A 330 -11.62 26.78 7.42
C ARG A 330 -10.28 26.47 8.08
N VAL A 331 -9.73 25.29 7.84
CA VAL A 331 -8.43 24.88 8.39
C VAL A 331 -7.30 25.74 7.85
N ARG A 332 -7.30 26.09 6.55
CA ARG A 332 -6.30 27.01 5.98
C ARG A 332 -6.36 28.39 6.62
N VAL A 333 -7.56 28.92 6.88
CA VAL A 333 -7.73 30.22 7.57
C VAL A 333 -7.18 30.15 9.00
N ALA A 334 -7.54 29.12 9.76
CA ALA A 334 -7.05 28.91 11.12
C ALA A 334 -5.51 28.79 11.15
N ARG A 335 -4.93 28.05 10.20
CA ARG A 335 -3.49 27.87 10.06
C ARG A 335 -2.77 29.17 9.80
N VAL A 336 -3.20 29.98 8.84
CA VAL A 336 -2.55 31.27 8.51
C VAL A 336 -2.55 32.22 9.71
N GLY A 337 -3.67 32.29 10.45
CA GLY A 337 -3.74 33.08 11.67
C GLY A 337 -2.77 32.58 12.76
N ALA A 338 -2.77 31.26 12.99
CA ALA A 338 -1.90 30.62 13.98
C ALA A 338 -0.40 30.68 13.60
N GLU A 339 -0.05 30.65 12.32
CA GLU A 339 1.34 30.78 11.84
C GLU A 339 1.92 32.15 12.23
N ARG A 340 1.15 33.22 12.02
CA ARG A 340 1.54 34.58 12.42
C ARG A 340 1.69 34.69 13.92
N ALA A 341 0.71 34.18 14.67
CA ALA A 341 0.75 34.11 16.13
C ALA A 341 2.00 33.36 16.64
N ALA A 342 2.26 32.16 16.12
CA ALA A 342 3.40 31.35 16.50
C ALA A 342 4.74 32.00 16.14
N ALA A 343 4.82 32.72 15.02
CA ALA A 343 6.02 33.47 14.64
C ALA A 343 6.33 34.59 15.63
N VAL A 344 5.31 35.33 16.09
CA VAL A 344 5.50 36.38 17.09
C VAL A 344 5.88 35.81 18.46
N LEU A 345 5.22 34.73 18.90
CA LEU A 345 5.49 34.07 20.19
C LEU A 345 6.90 33.46 20.29
N ARG A 346 7.57 33.20 19.15
CA ARG A 346 8.97 32.74 19.13
C ARG A 346 10.00 33.85 19.26
N ARG A 347 9.60 35.12 19.20
CA ARG A 347 10.55 36.24 19.30
C ARG A 347 11.02 36.39 20.74
N ASN A 348 12.32 36.59 20.93
CA ASN A 348 12.94 36.75 22.25
C ASN A 348 12.44 37.99 23.02
N ASP A 349 11.86 38.96 22.32
CA ASP A 349 11.29 40.18 22.92
C ASP A 349 9.83 40.03 23.35
N VAL A 350 9.20 38.86 23.16
CA VAL A 350 7.81 38.62 23.55
C VAL A 350 7.79 37.69 24.77
N ARG A 351 7.45 38.25 25.94
CA ARG A 351 7.38 37.54 27.23
C ARG A 351 5.99 36.96 27.48
N LEU A 352 5.47 36.18 26.52
CA LEU A 352 4.15 35.57 26.60
C LEU A 352 4.25 34.05 26.42
N TYR A 353 3.75 33.31 27.40
CA TYR A 353 3.90 31.85 27.46
C TYR A 353 2.55 31.14 27.38
N ARG A 354 2.57 29.81 27.20
CA ARG A 354 1.37 28.97 27.09
C ARG A 354 0.37 29.18 28.22
N SER A 355 0.83 29.44 29.45
CA SER A 355 -0.04 29.70 30.61
C SER A 355 -0.90 30.95 30.48
N ALA A 356 -0.53 31.90 29.61
CA ALA A 356 -1.34 33.08 29.34
C ALA A 356 -2.57 32.77 28.47
N PHE A 357 -2.54 31.67 27.71
CA PHE A 357 -3.63 31.23 26.82
C PHE A 357 -4.60 30.26 27.51
N GLN A 358 -4.53 30.12 28.84
CA GLN A 358 -5.50 29.36 29.62
C GLN A 358 -6.54 30.35 30.16
N PRO A 359 -7.76 30.39 29.60
CA PRO A 359 -8.78 31.30 30.07
C PRO A 359 -9.20 30.93 31.50
N ALA A 360 -9.43 31.94 32.34
CA ALA A 360 -10.21 31.76 33.56
C ALA A 360 -11.64 31.35 33.18
N ALA A 361 -12.42 30.78 34.11
CA ALA A 361 -13.77 30.24 33.86
C ALA A 361 -14.83 31.24 33.30
N ASP A 362 -14.44 32.47 32.97
CA ASP A 362 -15.27 33.48 32.34
C ASP A 362 -15.31 33.31 30.81
N SER A 363 -16.54 33.18 30.29
CA SER A 363 -16.84 32.96 28.86
C SER A 363 -16.36 34.11 27.95
N GLN A 364 -16.38 35.36 28.42
CA GLN A 364 -15.97 36.50 27.58
C GLN A 364 -14.45 36.54 27.35
N LEU A 365 -13.66 36.19 28.37
CA LEU A 365 -12.21 36.08 28.28
C LEU A 365 -11.77 34.92 27.38
N ALA A 366 -12.49 33.78 27.43
CA ALA A 366 -12.21 32.63 26.59
C ALA A 366 -12.28 32.97 25.09
N ALA A 367 -13.30 33.73 24.67
CA ALA A 367 -13.44 34.16 23.28
C ALA A 367 -12.28 35.05 22.80
N GLU A 368 -11.80 35.96 23.67
CA GLU A 368 -10.68 36.84 23.34
C GLU A 368 -9.35 36.09 23.29
N VAL A 369 -9.13 35.15 24.20
CA VAL A 369 -7.96 34.25 24.17
C VAL A 369 -7.95 33.41 22.90
N TYR A 370 -9.11 32.87 22.49
CA TYR A 370 -9.25 32.14 21.24
C TYR A 370 -8.87 32.99 20.03
N LYS A 371 -9.43 34.20 19.89
CA LYS A 371 -9.09 35.12 18.80
C LYS A 371 -7.61 35.47 18.78
N ALA A 372 -7.03 35.76 19.95
CA ALA A 372 -5.61 36.07 20.08
C ALA A 372 -4.73 34.88 19.68
N ALA A 373 -5.13 33.64 20.00
CA ALA A 373 -4.45 32.41 19.56
C ALA A 373 -4.48 32.22 18.03
N ARG A 374 -5.48 32.81 17.37
CA ARG A 374 -5.60 32.87 15.90
C ARG A 374 -4.94 34.10 15.27
N GLY A 375 -4.15 34.85 16.05
CA GLY A 375 -3.37 36.00 15.56
C GLY A 375 -4.17 37.31 15.49
N ASP A 376 -5.31 37.41 16.17
CA ASP A 376 -6.04 38.67 16.31
C ASP A 376 -5.29 39.64 17.22
N LYS A 377 -4.78 40.71 16.60
CA LYS A 377 -3.97 41.74 17.25
C LYS A 377 -4.77 42.63 18.21
N ASP A 378 -6.07 42.78 17.99
CA ASP A 378 -6.93 43.62 18.82
C ASP A 378 -7.42 42.86 20.04
N ALA A 379 -7.68 41.55 19.89
CA ALA A 379 -7.94 40.66 21.02
C ALA A 379 -6.75 40.59 21.98
N ALA A 380 -5.53 40.43 21.44
CA ALA A 380 -4.30 40.45 22.22
C ALA A 380 -4.12 41.75 23.02
N MET A 381 -4.40 42.91 22.40
CA MET A 381 -4.34 44.21 23.08
C MET A 381 -5.38 44.33 24.21
N ARG A 382 -6.62 43.88 23.96
CA ARG A 382 -7.68 43.88 24.99
C ARG A 382 -7.31 43.02 26.19
N LEU A 383 -6.72 41.84 25.95
CA LEU A 383 -6.20 40.97 27.01
C LEU A 383 -5.10 41.66 27.83
N GLY A 384 -4.15 42.34 27.16
CA GLY A 384 -3.14 43.15 27.84
C GLY A 384 -3.75 44.18 28.80
N ARG A 385 -4.67 45.02 28.31
CA ARG A 385 -5.35 46.03 29.14
C ARG A 385 -6.10 45.44 30.34
N LEU A 386 -6.62 44.23 30.24
CA LEU A 386 -7.27 43.54 31.36
C LEU A 386 -6.25 43.07 32.40
N GLU A 387 -5.10 42.56 31.97
CA GLU A 387 -4.01 42.12 32.87
C GLU A 387 -3.35 43.29 33.62
N LEU A 388 -3.29 44.47 33.00
CA LEU A 388 -2.84 45.70 33.67
C LEU A 388 -3.65 45.99 34.95
N ARG A 389 -4.95 45.65 34.95
CA ARG A 389 -5.84 45.88 36.09
C ARG A 389 -5.68 44.83 37.21
N LYS A 390 -5.05 43.68 36.94
CA LYS A 390 -5.06 42.52 37.84
C LYS A 390 -3.78 42.32 38.64
N ASP A 391 -2.59 42.59 38.08
CA ASP A 391 -1.31 42.65 38.83
C ASP A 391 -0.07 42.98 37.94
N GLY A 392 -0.27 43.49 36.72
CA GLY A 392 0.81 43.98 35.83
C GLY A 392 1.73 42.93 35.18
N GLY A 393 1.92 41.76 35.77
CA GLY A 393 2.92 40.78 35.32
C GLY A 393 2.73 40.21 33.90
N ARG A 394 1.50 40.14 33.39
CA ARG A 394 1.19 39.65 32.03
C ARG A 394 0.90 40.75 31.01
N TYR A 395 0.80 42.00 31.47
CA TYR A 395 0.51 43.15 30.60
C TYR A 395 1.59 43.29 29.52
N GLU A 396 2.86 43.33 29.93
CA GLU A 396 4.01 43.50 29.02
C GLU A 396 3.98 42.45 27.90
N GLY A 397 3.83 41.17 28.25
CA GLY A 397 3.81 40.07 27.29
C GLY A 397 2.67 40.14 26.27
N TRP A 398 1.45 40.45 26.72
CA TRP A 398 0.29 40.58 25.82
C TRP A 398 0.43 41.77 24.88
N MET A 399 0.97 42.88 25.36
CA MET A 399 1.17 44.07 24.55
C MET A 399 2.32 43.88 23.56
N GLN A 400 3.39 43.20 23.95
CA GLN A 400 4.50 42.82 23.05
C GLN A 400 3.99 41.91 21.93
N TYR A 401 3.14 40.94 22.28
CA TYR A 401 2.49 40.05 21.34
C TYR A 401 1.56 40.82 20.37
N ALA A 402 0.69 41.70 20.87
CA ALA A 402 -0.19 42.53 20.05
C ALA A 402 0.59 43.46 19.10
N ALA A 403 1.65 44.11 19.60
CA ALA A 403 2.55 44.94 18.79
C ALA A 403 3.27 44.11 17.71
N GLY A 404 3.73 42.90 18.05
CA GLY A 404 4.33 41.96 17.13
C GLY A 404 3.39 41.50 16.01
N LEU A 405 2.09 41.39 16.30
CA LEU A 405 1.02 41.15 15.32
C LEU A 405 0.63 42.40 14.51
N GLY A 406 1.24 43.56 14.78
CA GLY A 406 1.01 44.81 14.03
C GLY A 406 -0.09 45.70 14.63
N ASN A 407 -0.30 45.68 15.94
CA ASN A 407 -1.17 46.64 16.63
C ASN A 407 -0.39 47.93 16.97
N GLY A 408 -0.74 49.05 16.31
CA GLY A 408 -0.11 50.34 16.53
C GLY A 408 -0.46 50.97 17.89
N ILE A 409 -1.69 50.78 18.37
CA ILE A 409 -2.12 51.24 19.70
C ILE A 409 -1.32 50.51 20.78
N ALA A 410 -1.19 49.19 20.66
CA ALA A 410 -0.41 48.41 21.63
C ALA A 410 1.07 48.80 21.64
N SER A 411 1.63 49.12 20.47
CA SER A 411 3.00 49.65 20.36
C SER A 411 3.13 50.99 21.09
N TYR A 412 2.19 51.91 20.91
CA TYR A 412 2.23 53.19 21.63
C TYR A 412 2.07 53.04 23.14
N GLU A 413 1.16 52.18 23.60
CA GLU A 413 0.98 51.92 25.03
C GLU A 413 2.23 51.29 25.67
N LEU A 414 2.91 50.37 24.97
CA LEU A 414 4.21 49.86 25.43
C LEU A 414 5.27 50.94 25.53
N SER A 415 5.31 51.87 24.57
CA SER A 415 6.25 52.99 24.62
C SER A 415 6.07 53.80 25.91
N ARG A 416 4.82 54.11 26.26
CA ARG A 416 4.49 54.79 27.52
C ARG A 416 4.88 53.97 28.75
N TYR A 417 4.54 52.68 28.75
CA TYR A 417 4.86 51.78 29.84
C TYR A 417 6.38 51.72 30.10
N TYR A 418 7.21 51.63 29.07
CA TYR A 418 8.66 51.65 29.23
C TYR A 418 9.22 53.02 29.61
N ALA A 419 8.60 54.11 29.19
CA ALA A 419 8.98 55.45 29.62
C ALA A 419 8.76 55.64 31.14
N GLU A 420 7.66 55.09 31.68
CA GLU A 420 7.37 55.09 33.12
C GLU A 420 8.35 54.22 33.93
N LEU A 421 9.00 53.24 33.29
CA LEU A 421 10.03 52.38 33.88
C LEU A 421 11.47 52.90 33.65
N ASP A 422 11.64 54.14 33.18
CA ASP A 422 12.94 54.74 32.82
C ASP A 422 13.74 53.95 31.75
N GLN A 423 13.06 53.18 30.89
CA GLN A 423 13.65 52.39 29.81
C GLN A 423 13.57 53.13 28.46
N SER A 424 14.28 54.26 28.35
CA SER A 424 14.14 55.20 27.22
C SER A 424 14.37 54.57 25.83
N LEU A 425 15.29 53.61 25.71
CA LEU A 425 15.58 52.94 24.44
C LEU A 425 14.40 52.09 23.95
N LEU A 426 13.76 51.34 24.86
CA LEU A 426 12.59 50.54 24.54
C LEU A 426 11.38 51.42 24.25
N ALA A 427 11.21 52.49 25.01
CA ALA A 427 10.16 53.48 24.78
C ALA A 427 10.23 54.08 23.36
N ALA A 428 11.42 54.53 22.94
CA ALA A 428 11.65 55.07 21.60
C ALA A 428 11.40 54.02 20.49
N ARG A 429 11.84 52.77 20.69
CA ARG A 429 11.63 51.68 19.74
C ARG A 429 10.15 51.42 19.47
N TYR A 430 9.33 51.35 20.52
CA TYR A 430 7.90 51.09 20.37
C TYR A 430 7.11 52.32 19.90
N GLU A 431 7.57 53.54 20.17
CA GLU A 431 7.00 54.78 19.61
C GLU A 431 7.21 54.82 18.09
N ALA A 432 8.44 54.55 17.63
CA ALA A 432 8.74 54.44 16.20
C ALA A 432 7.89 53.36 15.52
N ARG A 433 7.74 52.19 16.17
CA ARG A 433 6.89 51.11 15.67
C ARG A 433 5.41 51.50 15.56
N ALA A 434 4.89 52.27 16.51
CA ALA A 434 3.51 52.76 16.45
C ALA A 434 3.28 53.65 15.22
N LEU A 435 4.23 54.54 14.93
CA LEU A 435 4.20 55.41 13.75
C LEU A 435 4.30 54.60 12.44
N GLU A 436 5.20 53.61 12.37
CA GLU A 436 5.31 52.68 11.22
C GLU A 436 3.99 51.94 10.94
N LEU A 437 3.25 51.60 11.99
CA LEU A 437 1.95 50.94 11.90
C LEU A 437 0.78 51.92 11.66
N GLY A 438 1.09 53.21 11.43
CA GLY A 438 0.12 54.25 11.10
C GLY A 438 -0.69 54.78 12.30
N TYR A 439 -0.23 54.56 13.54
CA TYR A 439 -0.87 55.12 14.73
C TYR A 439 -0.29 56.51 15.04
N THR A 440 -1.16 57.51 15.13
CA THR A 440 -0.80 58.89 15.49
C THR A 440 -1.09 59.14 16.98
N PRO A 441 -0.06 59.36 17.83
CA PRO A 441 -0.25 59.68 19.24
C PRO A 441 -1.05 60.96 19.47
N PRO A 442 -1.83 61.07 20.56
CA PRO A 442 -2.41 62.34 20.97
C PRO A 442 -1.31 63.36 21.30
N ALA A 443 -1.55 64.63 20.99
CA ALA A 443 -0.60 65.71 21.22
C ALA A 443 -0.19 65.77 22.70
N ARG A 444 1.11 65.77 22.98
CA ARG A 444 1.65 65.88 24.35
C ARG A 444 1.30 67.26 24.90
N LEU A 445 0.37 67.33 25.86
CA LEU A 445 0.16 68.53 26.65
C LEU A 445 1.34 68.67 27.65
N GLY A 446 2.26 69.60 27.35
CA GLY A 446 3.21 70.15 28.31
C GLY A 446 4.64 69.61 28.27
N ASN A 447 5.54 70.43 27.71
CA ASN A 447 6.70 70.92 28.46
C ASN A 447 6.92 72.37 28.03
N GLU A 448 6.39 73.30 28.80
CA GLU A 448 6.87 74.68 28.81
C GLU A 448 8.38 74.65 29.07
N ARG A 449 9.15 75.25 28.17
CA ARG A 449 10.55 75.59 28.44
C ARG A 449 10.55 76.65 29.55
N LYS A 450 11.10 76.32 30.72
CA LYS A 450 11.75 77.31 31.58
C LYS A 450 13.21 77.43 31.18
#